data_AF-A0A7M4EKZ0-F1
#
_entry.id   AF-A0A7M4EKZ0-F1
#
_cell.length_a   1.000
_cell.length_b   1.000
_cell.length_c   1.000
_cell.angle_alpha   90.00
_cell.angle_beta   90.00
_cell.angle_gamma   90.00
#
_symmetry.space_group_name_H-M   'P 1'
#
loop_
_entity.id
_entity.type
_entity.pdbx_description
1 polymer ?
#
loop_
_entity_poly.entity_id
_entity_poly.type
_entity_poly.pdbx_seq_one_letter_code
_entity_poly.pdbx_strand_id
1 'polypeptide(L)'
;GAEKRGRRRRRGGGRLSVSAAGRRRRDKRAGLGALRIWLIKRGIDGISCCPRLRPGPALRSRAQPAAPSLSPVSCPGRAGDAGLPLFFNGSGSKQLPQAVIIGVKKGGTRALLEFLRVHPDVRAVGAEPHFFDRNYERGLAWYRDLMPRTLDGQITMEKTPSYFVTKEAPARISAMSKGTKLIVVVRDPVTRIGIYAKHLENWLLYFPIGQILFVSGERLISDPAGELGRVQDFLGLKRIITDKHFYFNKTKGFPCLKKAEGSSKPHCLGKTKGRPHPEIDQEVVQRLRDFYRPFNMKFYQMTGHDFGWD
;
A
#
# COMPACT_ATOMS: atom_id res chain seq x y z
N GLY A 1 -39.55 -67.32 20.32
CA GLY A 1 -39.79 -66.54 21.55
C GLY A 1 -38.74 -65.45 21.60
N ALA A 2 -39.01 -64.16 21.79
CA ALA A 2 -39.97 -63.47 22.66
C ALA A 2 -39.71 -63.68 24.15
N GLU A 3 -38.91 -62.80 24.77
CA GLU A 3 -39.00 -62.43 26.20
C GLU A 3 -38.15 -61.15 26.44
N LYS A 4 -38.70 -59.94 26.63
CA LYS A 4 -39.42 -59.34 27.77
C LYS A 4 -38.60 -59.17 29.08
N ARG A 5 -38.20 -57.90 29.29
CA ARG A 5 -38.39 -57.03 30.49
C ARG A 5 -38.17 -57.60 31.91
N GLY A 6 -37.27 -56.95 32.66
CA GLY A 6 -37.38 -56.69 34.11
C GLY A 6 -37.10 -55.20 34.40
N ARG A 7 -38.06 -54.40 34.90
CA ARG A 7 -38.36 -54.10 36.32
C ARG A 7 -37.19 -53.39 37.05
N ARG A 8 -37.33 -52.35 37.88
CA ARG A 8 -38.40 -51.43 38.34
C ARG A 8 -37.76 -50.56 39.45
N ARG A 9 -38.31 -49.37 39.73
CA ARG A 9 -38.35 -48.59 41.00
C ARG A 9 -37.68 -47.20 40.93
N ARG A 10 -38.50 -46.13 40.97
CA ARG A 10 -38.96 -45.30 42.13
C ARG A 10 -37.92 -44.21 42.42
N ARG A 11 -38.23 -42.96 42.75
CA ARG A 11 -39.45 -42.25 43.16
C ARG A 11 -39.09 -40.75 43.22
N GLY A 12 -40.12 -39.91 43.12
CA GLY A 12 -40.14 -38.55 43.69
C GLY A 12 -39.84 -37.45 42.68
N GLY A 13 -40.71 -36.48 42.45
CA GLY A 13 -42.02 -36.25 43.04
C GLY A 13 -42.38 -34.77 42.94
N GLY A 14 -43.53 -34.49 42.33
CA GLY A 14 -44.42 -33.36 42.61
C GLY A 14 -43.95 -31.97 42.14
N ARG A 15 -44.84 -31.07 41.75
CA ARG A 15 -46.33 -31.04 41.74
C ARG A 15 -46.74 -29.98 40.71
N LEU A 16 -47.67 -30.32 39.81
CA LEU A 16 -49.08 -29.86 39.79
C LEU A 16 -49.22 -28.38 39.40
N SER A 17 -49.62 -28.11 38.14
CA SER A 17 -51.01 -27.95 37.66
C SER A 17 -51.48 -26.50 37.87
N VAL A 18 -52.11 -25.81 36.91
CA VAL A 18 -53.49 -26.03 36.48
C VAL A 18 -53.75 -25.27 35.15
N SER A 19 -54.51 -25.92 34.26
CA SER A 19 -55.53 -25.49 33.27
C SER A 19 -55.68 -24.03 32.84
N ALA A 20 -56.34 -23.68 31.75
CA ALA A 20 -56.78 -24.26 30.47
C ALA A 20 -57.68 -23.18 29.82
N ALA A 21 -57.78 -23.19 28.49
CA ALA A 21 -58.77 -22.49 27.65
C ALA A 21 -58.70 -20.94 27.66
N GLY A 22 -58.82 -20.20 26.56
CA GLY A 22 -59.16 -20.49 25.18
C GLY A 22 -60.04 -19.35 24.64
N ARG A 23 -59.59 -18.65 23.57
CA ARG A 23 -60.36 -18.16 22.40
C ARG A 23 -59.78 -16.88 21.75
N ARG A 24 -59.44 -17.05 20.46
CA ARG A 24 -59.75 -16.25 19.26
C ARG A 24 -59.18 -14.82 19.06
N ARG A 25 -58.44 -14.76 17.93
CA ARG A 25 -58.41 -13.77 16.82
C ARG A 25 -57.80 -12.38 17.08
N ARG A 26 -56.69 -12.10 16.39
CA ARG A 26 -56.66 -11.17 15.23
C ARG A 26 -55.30 -11.19 14.51
N ASP A 27 -55.39 -11.11 13.18
CA ASP A 27 -54.34 -10.81 12.22
C ASP A 27 -53.43 -9.65 12.64
N LYS A 28 -52.13 -9.75 12.30
CA LYS A 28 -51.49 -8.86 11.32
C LYS A 28 -50.07 -9.33 10.99
N ARG A 29 -49.81 -9.41 9.68
CA ARG A 29 -48.54 -9.70 9.02
C ARG A 29 -47.45 -8.68 9.39
N ALA A 30 -46.25 -9.16 9.67
CA ALA A 30 -44.97 -8.45 9.59
C ALA A 30 -44.00 -9.44 8.94
N GLY A 31 -43.11 -9.13 8.00
CA GLY A 31 -42.76 -7.93 7.28
C GLY A 31 -41.60 -8.37 6.39
N LEU A 32 -41.85 -8.51 5.09
CA LEU A 32 -40.84 -8.83 4.08
C LEU A 32 -40.05 -7.56 3.74
N GLY A 33 -38.75 -7.73 3.49
CA GLY A 33 -38.03 -6.91 2.54
C GLY A 33 -37.08 -5.86 3.12
N ALA A 34 -35.84 -6.27 3.39
CA ALA A 34 -34.70 -5.34 3.39
C ALA A 34 -33.74 -5.78 2.27
N LEU A 35 -34.09 -5.40 1.04
CA LEU A 35 -33.18 -5.33 -0.08
C LEU A 35 -33.59 -4.13 -0.94
N ARG A 36 -32.57 -3.41 -1.41
CA ARG A 36 -32.55 -2.47 -2.54
C ARG A 36 -32.73 -0.96 -2.25
N ILE A 37 -31.73 -0.25 -2.78
CA ILE A 37 -31.76 1.09 -3.38
C ILE A 37 -31.41 2.25 -2.43
N TRP A 38 -30.13 2.64 -2.45
CA TRP A 38 -29.73 4.03 -2.22
C TRP A 38 -29.02 4.56 -3.45
N LEU A 39 -29.82 5.01 -4.41
CA LEU A 39 -29.41 5.88 -5.50
C LEU A 39 -30.63 6.76 -5.85
N ILE A 40 -30.36 8.06 -6.03
CA ILE A 40 -31.18 9.14 -6.62
C ILE A 40 -32.00 10.00 -5.64
N LYS A 41 -31.55 11.25 -5.44
CA LYS A 41 -32.20 12.52 -5.88
C LYS A 41 -31.41 13.69 -5.23
N ARG A 42 -30.55 14.43 -5.95
CA ARG A 42 -30.87 15.58 -6.83
C ARG A 42 -32.04 16.43 -6.32
N GLY A 43 -31.69 17.60 -5.76
CA GLY A 43 -32.54 18.78 -5.64
C GLY A 43 -31.76 19.97 -6.18
N ILE A 44 -32.33 20.62 -7.18
CA ILE A 44 -31.91 21.85 -7.86
C ILE A 44 -32.93 22.94 -7.47
N ASP A 45 -32.50 24.19 -7.59
CA ASP A 45 -33.24 25.48 -7.63
C ASP A 45 -33.19 26.39 -6.39
N GLY A 46 -32.72 27.62 -6.62
CA GLY A 46 -32.65 28.70 -5.65
C GLY A 46 -31.75 29.87 -6.09
N ILE A 47 -32.14 30.54 -7.17
CA ILE A 47 -31.57 31.79 -7.71
C ILE A 47 -31.68 32.92 -6.68
N SER A 48 -30.59 33.66 -6.43
CA SER A 48 -30.67 35.08 -6.03
C SER A 48 -29.40 35.84 -6.43
N CYS A 49 -29.63 37.04 -6.93
CA CYS A 49 -28.73 37.92 -7.66
C CYS A 49 -27.69 38.65 -6.80
N CYS A 50 -26.47 38.79 -7.36
CA CYS A 50 -25.57 39.97 -7.48
C CYS A 50 -25.28 40.90 -6.26
N PRO A 51 -24.08 41.55 -6.16
CA PRO A 51 -23.40 42.15 -7.31
C PRO A 51 -21.87 41.99 -7.42
N ARG A 52 -21.47 42.29 -8.66
CA ARG A 52 -20.14 42.54 -9.21
C ARG A 52 -19.31 43.48 -8.34
N LEU A 53 -18.05 43.13 -8.12
CA LEU A 53 -16.99 44.11 -7.87
C LEU A 53 -16.10 44.19 -9.11
N ARG A 54 -16.02 45.41 -9.66
CA ARG A 54 -15.20 45.78 -10.81
C ARG A 54 -13.71 45.84 -10.43
N PRO A 55 -12.81 45.66 -11.40
CA PRO A 55 -11.37 45.81 -11.21
C PRO A 55 -10.98 47.30 -11.06
N GLY A 56 -10.22 47.61 -10.01
CA GLY A 56 -9.57 48.92 -9.81
C GLY A 56 -8.21 49.00 -10.53
N PRO A 57 -7.69 50.22 -10.77
CA PRO A 57 -6.83 50.51 -11.91
C PRO A 57 -5.35 50.18 -11.70
N ALA A 58 -4.69 49.94 -12.82
CA ALA A 58 -3.24 49.88 -12.95
C ALA A 58 -2.57 51.16 -12.46
N LEU A 59 -1.65 51.03 -11.50
CA LEU A 59 -0.70 52.07 -11.17
C LEU A 59 0.69 51.70 -11.70
N ARG A 60 1.26 52.71 -12.36
CA ARG A 60 2.52 52.73 -13.11
C ARG A 60 3.73 52.39 -12.25
N SER A 61 4.71 51.88 -12.98
CA SER A 61 6.13 51.78 -12.65
C SER A 61 6.68 52.95 -11.85
N ARG A 62 7.45 52.63 -10.80
CA ARG A 62 8.55 53.48 -10.35
C ARG A 62 9.72 52.61 -9.89
N ALA A 63 10.89 53.09 -10.26
CA ALA A 63 12.16 52.39 -10.35
C ALA A 63 12.77 51.98 -9.00
N GLN A 64 13.62 50.96 -9.10
CA GLN A 64 14.59 50.49 -8.11
C GLN A 64 15.53 51.63 -7.66
N PRO A 65 16.07 51.55 -6.44
CA PRO A 65 17.43 51.99 -6.18
C PRO A 65 18.37 50.80 -5.95
N ALA A 66 19.61 51.03 -6.38
CA ALA A 66 20.72 50.12 -6.58
C ALA A 66 21.19 49.36 -5.33
N ALA A 67 21.70 48.15 -5.58
CA ALA A 67 22.58 47.42 -4.70
C ALA A 67 23.99 48.05 -4.70
N PRO A 68 24.69 48.14 -3.56
CA PRO A 68 26.12 48.38 -3.56
C PRO A 68 26.89 47.06 -3.76
N SER A 69 27.74 47.08 -4.78
CA SER A 69 28.80 46.11 -5.08
C SER A 69 30.07 46.37 -4.24
N LEU A 70 30.97 45.37 -4.22
CA LEU A 70 32.39 45.35 -3.77
C LEU A 70 32.58 44.89 -2.31
N SER A 71 33.42 43.92 -1.91
CA SER A 71 34.44 43.07 -2.55
C SER A 71 34.70 41.85 -1.62
N PRO A 72 35.30 40.73 -2.08
CA PRO A 72 35.69 39.62 -1.21
C PRO A 72 36.96 39.96 -0.43
N VAL A 73 36.92 39.81 0.90
CA VAL A 73 38.10 39.89 1.77
C VAL A 73 38.86 38.57 1.68
N SER A 74 40.06 38.61 1.12
CA SER A 74 41.03 37.52 1.16
C SER A 74 41.69 37.46 2.55
N CYS A 75 41.59 36.32 3.22
CA CYS A 75 42.43 36.01 4.39
C CYS A 75 43.63 35.15 3.94
N PRO A 76 44.86 35.43 4.43
CA PRO A 76 46.05 34.70 4.05
C PRO A 76 46.08 33.31 4.67
N GLY A 77 46.59 32.35 3.90
CA GLY A 77 46.75 30.97 4.32
C GLY A 77 47.77 30.80 5.44
N ARG A 78 47.56 29.75 6.26
CA ARG A 78 48.60 29.15 7.08
C ARG A 78 48.55 27.65 6.92
N ALA A 79 49.60 27.11 6.33
CA ALA A 79 49.90 25.69 6.28
C ALA A 79 50.10 25.15 7.70
N GLY A 80 49.62 23.92 7.92
CA GLY A 80 49.69 23.19 9.17
C GLY A 80 49.13 21.80 8.95
N ASP A 81 49.93 20.98 8.27
CA ASP A 81 49.71 19.55 8.07
C ASP A 81 49.81 18.83 9.42
N ALA A 82 48.72 18.21 9.85
CA ALA A 82 48.70 17.24 10.92
C ALA A 82 47.57 16.25 10.60
N GLY A 83 47.98 15.08 10.12
CA GLY A 83 47.10 13.97 9.78
C GLY A 83 46.11 13.64 10.90
N LEU A 84 44.85 13.96 10.65
CA LEU A 84 43.71 13.40 11.35
C LEU A 84 42.99 12.49 10.35
N PRO A 85 42.52 11.30 10.78
CA PRO A 85 41.78 10.44 9.87
C PRO A 85 40.56 11.22 9.39
N LEU A 86 40.32 11.20 8.09
CA LEU A 86 39.09 11.71 7.47
C LEU A 86 37.91 10.95 8.10
N PHE A 87 37.44 11.42 9.24
CA PHE A 87 36.10 11.16 9.70
C PHE A 87 35.21 11.73 8.60
N PHE A 88 34.66 10.85 7.77
CA PHE A 88 33.58 11.19 6.85
C PHE A 88 32.46 11.79 7.70
N ASN A 89 32.45 13.12 7.80
CA ASN A 89 31.35 13.87 8.36
C ASN A 89 30.27 13.94 7.27
N GLY A 90 29.78 12.77 6.86
CA GLY A 90 28.74 12.62 5.85
C GLY A 90 27.43 13.10 6.42
N SER A 91 27.19 14.42 6.38
CA SER A 91 25.88 14.97 6.74
C SER A 91 24.87 14.56 5.66
N GLY A 92 24.25 13.38 5.86
CA GLY A 92 23.29 12.85 4.91
C GLY A 92 22.17 13.86 4.60
N SER A 93 21.73 13.89 3.34
CA SER A 93 20.73 14.85 2.85
C SER A 93 19.38 14.16 2.65
N LYS A 94 18.28 14.93 2.69
CA LYS A 94 16.95 14.39 2.37
C LYS A 94 16.71 14.50 0.87
N GLN A 95 16.58 13.36 0.22
CA GLN A 95 16.32 13.27 -1.22
C GLN A 95 14.88 12.85 -1.47
N LEU A 96 14.31 13.29 -2.60
CA LEU A 96 13.03 12.73 -3.08
C LEU A 96 13.22 11.25 -3.44
N PRO A 97 12.17 10.42 -3.34
CA PRO A 97 12.31 8.99 -3.56
C PRO A 97 12.60 8.67 -5.02
N GLN A 98 13.68 7.92 -5.27
CA GLN A 98 14.03 7.44 -6.61
C GLN A 98 13.20 6.21 -6.99
N ALA A 99 12.66 5.49 -6.00
CA ALA A 99 11.75 4.37 -6.22
C ALA A 99 10.55 4.39 -5.26
N VAL A 100 9.37 4.04 -5.78
CA VAL A 100 8.11 4.07 -5.02
C VAL A 100 7.35 2.75 -5.16
N ILE A 101 6.92 2.18 -4.02
CA ILE A 101 6.00 1.04 -4.01
C ILE A 101 4.56 1.57 -4.06
N ILE A 102 4.01 1.64 -5.27
CA ILE A 102 2.72 2.29 -5.56
C ILE A 102 1.50 1.40 -5.30
N GLY A 103 1.71 0.08 -5.14
CA GLY A 103 0.61 -0.85 -5.04
C GLY A 103 1.01 -2.33 -4.98
N VAL A 104 0.05 -3.24 -4.95
CA VAL A 104 -1.39 -2.96 -4.73
C VAL A 104 -1.77 -3.10 -3.26
N LYS A 105 -2.90 -2.50 -2.87
CA LYS A 105 -3.45 -2.65 -1.52
C LYS A 105 -3.60 -4.14 -1.20
N LYS A 106 -2.98 -4.58 -0.10
CA LYS A 106 -2.98 -5.98 0.38
C LYS A 106 -2.18 -6.98 -0.48
N GLY A 107 -1.42 -6.54 -1.49
CA GLY A 107 -0.57 -7.42 -2.29
C GLY A 107 0.68 -7.94 -1.58
N GLY A 108 1.09 -7.32 -0.46
CA GLY A 108 2.34 -7.68 0.25
C GLY A 108 3.32 -6.53 0.38
N THR A 109 2.93 -5.33 -0.04
CA THR A 109 3.74 -4.11 -0.02
C THR A 109 4.49 -3.85 1.30
N ARG A 110 3.88 -4.09 2.47
CA ARG A 110 4.60 -3.93 3.76
C ARG A 110 5.72 -4.95 3.94
N ALA A 111 5.49 -6.21 3.55
CA ALA A 111 6.52 -7.24 3.64
C ALA A 111 7.71 -6.86 2.75
N LEU A 112 7.44 -6.47 1.49
CA LEU A 112 8.48 -6.05 0.56
C LEU A 112 9.32 -4.90 1.11
N LEU A 113 8.68 -3.84 1.65
CA LEU A 113 9.42 -2.70 2.18
C LEU A 113 10.29 -3.09 3.39
N GLU A 114 9.78 -3.90 4.32
CA GLU A 114 10.56 -4.35 5.48
C GLU A 114 11.74 -5.23 5.05
N PHE A 115 11.57 -6.08 4.04
CA PHE A 115 12.64 -6.93 3.53
C PHE A 115 13.71 -6.11 2.81
N LEU A 116 13.33 -5.12 2.01
CA LEU A 116 14.27 -4.24 1.30
C LEU A 116 15.11 -3.37 2.24
N ARG A 117 14.55 -2.95 3.38
CA ARG A 117 15.26 -2.16 4.40
C ARG A 117 16.44 -2.89 5.07
N VAL A 118 16.57 -4.19 4.85
CA VAL A 118 17.76 -4.95 5.27
C VAL A 118 18.98 -4.58 4.42
N HIS A 119 18.78 -4.09 3.20
CA HIS A 119 19.86 -3.68 2.32
C HIS A 119 20.52 -2.37 2.82
N PRO A 120 21.86 -2.29 2.94
CA PRO A 120 22.55 -1.11 3.47
C PRO A 120 22.30 0.16 2.64
N ASP A 121 22.09 0.01 1.34
CA ASP A 121 21.83 1.13 0.42
C ASP A 121 20.34 1.46 0.23
N VAL A 122 19.46 0.98 1.11
CA VAL A 122 18.03 1.30 1.06
C VAL A 122 17.61 2.02 2.32
N ARG A 123 17.02 3.20 2.16
CA ARG A 123 16.40 3.97 3.24
C ARG A 123 14.97 4.28 2.86
N ALA A 124 14.04 4.02 3.77
CA ALA A 124 12.62 4.18 3.46
C ALA A 124 11.82 4.86 4.56
N VAL A 125 10.78 5.58 4.13
CA VAL A 125 9.76 6.13 5.04
C VAL A 125 8.98 4.98 5.68
N GLY A 126 8.85 5.01 7.01
CA GLY A 126 8.17 3.94 7.75
C GLY A 126 6.63 3.97 7.63
N ALA A 127 6.05 5.17 7.60
CA ALA A 127 4.62 5.39 7.40
C ALA A 127 4.29 5.49 5.90
N GLU A 128 3.01 5.34 5.53
CA GLU A 128 2.54 5.57 4.16
C GLU A 128 2.29 7.08 3.99
N PRO A 129 3.06 7.81 3.17
CA PRO A 129 2.95 9.28 3.11
C PRO A 129 1.62 9.80 2.59
N HIS A 130 0.95 9.04 1.72
CA HIS A 130 -0.28 9.48 1.06
C HIS A 130 -0.16 10.85 0.38
N PHE A 131 1.00 11.11 -0.23
CA PHE A 131 1.27 12.40 -0.87
C PHE A 131 0.53 12.53 -2.20
N PHE A 132 0.71 11.57 -3.11
CA PHE A 132 0.14 11.67 -4.46
C PHE A 132 -1.37 11.40 -4.55
N ASP A 133 -2.01 10.97 -3.46
CA ASP A 133 -3.46 10.76 -3.37
C ASP A 133 -4.18 11.76 -2.44
N ARG A 134 -3.68 12.03 -1.23
CA ARG A 134 -4.39 12.85 -0.24
C ARG A 134 -3.74 14.19 0.07
N ASN A 135 -2.41 14.23 0.12
CA ASN A 135 -1.66 15.36 0.68
C ASN A 135 -0.90 16.16 -0.38
N TYR A 136 -1.31 16.08 -1.65
CA TYR A 136 -0.55 16.66 -2.77
C TYR A 136 -0.42 18.19 -2.68
N GLU A 137 -1.44 18.85 -2.14
CA GLU A 137 -1.50 20.31 -1.97
C GLU A 137 -0.44 20.84 -0.98
N ARG A 138 0.15 19.98 -0.14
CA ARG A 138 1.22 20.38 0.79
C ARG A 138 2.56 20.65 0.09
N GLY A 139 2.66 20.30 -1.20
CA GLY A 139 3.83 20.57 -2.03
C GLY A 139 5.01 19.60 -1.83
N LEU A 140 5.95 19.62 -2.77
CA LEU A 140 7.10 18.72 -2.79
C LEU A 140 8.08 18.96 -1.64
N ALA A 141 8.17 20.19 -1.12
CA ALA A 141 9.01 20.49 0.05
C ALA A 141 8.55 19.68 1.27
N TRP A 142 7.24 19.68 1.54
CA TRP A 142 6.65 18.87 2.61
C TRP A 142 6.92 17.38 2.40
N TYR A 143 6.77 16.89 1.16
CA TYR A 143 7.02 15.49 0.84
C TYR A 143 8.49 15.09 1.07
N ARG A 144 9.43 15.92 0.63
CA ARG A 144 10.87 15.73 0.86
C ARG A 144 11.21 15.71 2.36
N ASP A 145 10.55 16.52 3.16
CA ASP A 145 10.80 16.57 4.60
C ASP A 145 10.40 15.30 5.35
N LEU A 146 9.52 14.47 4.78
CA LEU A 146 9.20 13.14 5.32
C LEU A 146 10.31 12.11 5.05
N MET A 147 11.18 12.36 4.08
CA MET A 147 12.19 11.41 3.64
C MET A 147 13.29 11.25 4.70
N PRO A 148 13.80 10.03 4.92
CA PRO A 148 14.98 9.83 5.74
C PRO A 148 16.19 10.55 5.11
N ARG A 149 17.15 10.94 5.94
CA ARG A 149 18.45 11.35 5.44
C ARG A 149 19.17 10.14 4.85
N THR A 150 19.73 10.32 3.66
CA THR A 150 20.52 9.31 2.94
C THR A 150 21.94 9.82 2.72
N LEU A 151 22.86 8.87 2.65
CA LEU A 151 24.22 9.07 2.14
C LEU A 151 24.23 8.88 0.63
N ASP A 152 25.32 9.31 0.00
CA ASP A 152 25.53 9.10 -1.44
C ASP A 152 25.54 7.60 -1.75
N GLY A 153 24.89 7.22 -2.85
CA GLY A 153 24.68 5.84 -3.27
C GLY A 153 23.45 5.15 -2.65
N GLN A 154 22.89 5.67 -1.55
CA GLN A 154 21.66 5.09 -0.98
C GLN A 154 20.41 5.53 -1.75
N ILE A 155 19.46 4.61 -1.88
CA ILE A 155 18.16 4.84 -2.49
C ILE A 155 17.13 5.20 -1.42
N THR A 156 16.44 6.31 -1.63
CA THR A 156 15.27 6.72 -0.84
C THR A 156 14.00 6.10 -1.42
N MET A 157 13.21 5.47 -0.56
CA MET A 157 11.95 4.84 -0.96
C MET A 157 10.78 5.21 -0.06
N GLU A 158 9.57 5.11 -0.62
CA GLU A 158 8.33 5.10 0.15
C GLU A 158 7.36 4.05 -0.39
N LYS A 159 6.29 3.86 0.36
CA LYS A 159 5.21 2.95 0.01
C LYS A 159 3.87 3.58 0.31
N THR A 160 2.99 3.62 -0.69
CA THR A 160 1.59 3.99 -0.52
C THR A 160 0.72 3.17 -1.50
N PRO A 161 0.06 2.09 -1.02
CA PRO A 161 -0.60 1.14 -1.93
C PRO A 161 -1.83 1.66 -2.67
N SER A 162 -2.38 2.81 -2.27
CA SER A 162 -3.51 3.45 -2.95
C SER A 162 -3.11 4.13 -4.25
N TYR A 163 -1.84 4.50 -4.44
CA TYR A 163 -1.41 5.22 -5.63
C TYR A 163 -1.79 4.47 -6.91
N PHE A 164 -1.62 3.14 -6.93
CA PHE A 164 -1.91 2.34 -8.12
C PHE A 164 -3.32 2.55 -8.70
N VAL A 165 -4.32 2.83 -7.86
CA VAL A 165 -5.71 3.05 -8.28
C VAL A 165 -6.11 4.54 -8.34
N THR A 166 -5.25 5.44 -7.87
CA THR A 166 -5.47 6.89 -7.92
C THR A 166 -5.22 7.39 -9.34
N LYS A 167 -6.21 8.05 -9.95
CA LYS A 167 -6.17 8.46 -11.35
C LYS A 167 -5.06 9.48 -11.63
N GLU A 168 -4.86 10.42 -10.71
CA GLU A 168 -3.94 11.54 -10.85
C GLU A 168 -2.50 11.18 -10.47
N ALA A 169 -2.29 10.05 -9.79
CA ALA A 169 -0.98 9.68 -9.24
C ALA A 169 0.11 9.52 -10.33
N PRO A 170 -0.13 8.87 -11.48
CA PRO A 170 0.90 8.74 -12.52
C PRO A 170 1.40 10.09 -13.04
N ALA A 171 0.47 11.00 -13.34
CA ALA A 171 0.80 12.35 -13.81
C ALA A 171 1.64 13.12 -12.79
N ARG A 172 1.25 13.06 -11.51
CA ARG A 172 1.93 13.76 -10.42
C ARG A 172 3.33 13.20 -10.14
N ILE A 173 3.51 11.89 -10.16
CA ILE A 173 4.84 11.26 -9.96
C ILE A 173 5.74 11.57 -11.17
N SER A 174 5.21 11.52 -12.38
CA SER A 174 5.96 11.85 -13.61
C SER A 174 6.40 13.32 -13.61
N ALA A 175 5.56 14.22 -13.10
CA ALA A 175 5.89 15.64 -12.92
C ALA A 175 6.99 15.87 -11.87
N MET A 176 7.06 15.04 -10.82
CA MET A 176 8.15 15.09 -9.84
C MET A 176 9.48 14.65 -10.45
N SER A 177 9.51 13.47 -11.06
CA SER A 177 10.67 12.96 -11.79
C SER A 177 10.27 11.85 -12.75
N LYS A 178 10.57 12.06 -14.03
CA LYS A 178 10.36 11.05 -15.09
C LYS A 178 11.23 9.81 -14.89
N GLY A 179 12.34 9.92 -14.14
CA GLY A 179 13.24 8.81 -13.84
C GLY A 179 12.81 7.93 -12.66
N THR A 180 11.68 8.22 -12.02
CA THR A 180 11.19 7.44 -10.86
C THR A 180 10.94 5.98 -11.25
N LYS A 181 11.47 5.03 -10.47
CA LYS A 181 11.18 3.61 -10.63
C LYS A 181 9.96 3.22 -9.80
N LEU A 182 9.09 2.39 -10.35
CA LEU A 182 7.82 2.02 -9.74
C LEU A 182 7.80 0.53 -9.46
N ILE A 183 7.29 0.14 -8.28
CA ILE A 183 7.14 -1.27 -7.91
C ILE A 183 5.69 -1.54 -7.55
N VAL A 184 5.14 -2.61 -8.13
CA VAL A 184 3.77 -3.09 -7.90
C VAL A 184 3.85 -4.53 -7.39
N VAL A 185 3.46 -4.76 -6.14
CA VAL A 185 3.29 -6.10 -5.58
C VAL A 185 1.88 -6.58 -5.89
N VAL A 186 1.75 -7.48 -6.85
CA VAL A 186 0.48 -8.06 -7.31
C VAL A 186 0.16 -9.37 -6.58
N ARG A 187 -1.10 -9.79 -6.58
CA ARG A 187 -1.58 -11.00 -5.93
C ARG A 187 -2.84 -11.50 -6.65
N ASP A 188 -3.20 -12.77 -6.52
CA ASP A 188 -4.43 -13.34 -7.10
C ASP A 188 -5.64 -12.41 -6.86
N PRO A 189 -6.25 -11.83 -7.90
CA PRO A 189 -7.36 -10.90 -7.77
C PRO A 189 -8.65 -11.53 -7.22
N VAL A 190 -8.77 -12.86 -7.19
CA VAL A 190 -9.87 -13.52 -6.47
C VAL A 190 -9.71 -13.31 -4.97
N THR A 191 -8.47 -13.31 -4.48
CA THR A 191 -8.19 -12.92 -3.08
C THR A 191 -8.38 -11.41 -2.85
N ARG A 192 -8.35 -10.61 -3.92
CA ARG A 192 -8.41 -9.14 -3.91
C ARG A 192 -9.03 -8.56 -5.18
N ILE A 193 -10.32 -8.27 -5.11
CA ILE A 193 -11.12 -7.62 -6.15
C ILE A 193 -10.36 -6.43 -6.75
N GLY A 194 -9.79 -6.60 -7.94
CA GLY A 194 -8.96 -5.58 -8.58
C GLY A 194 -8.62 -5.94 -10.02
N ILE A 195 -8.97 -5.06 -10.96
CA ILE A 195 -8.69 -5.23 -12.39
C ILE A 195 -7.35 -4.54 -12.69
N TYR A 196 -6.23 -5.28 -12.56
CA TYR A 196 -4.89 -4.70 -12.68
C TYR A 196 -4.61 -4.09 -14.05
N ALA A 197 -5.02 -4.75 -15.13
CA ALA A 197 -4.82 -4.28 -16.51
C ALA A 197 -5.37 -2.86 -16.73
N LYS A 198 -6.59 -2.59 -16.26
CA LYS A 198 -7.25 -1.28 -16.37
C LYS A 198 -6.46 -0.17 -15.68
N HIS A 199 -5.92 -0.45 -14.50
CA HIS A 199 -5.12 0.53 -13.77
C HIS A 199 -3.76 0.72 -14.45
N LEU A 200 -3.14 -0.36 -14.92
CA LEU A 200 -1.85 -0.32 -15.61
C LEU A 200 -1.91 0.55 -16.88
N GLU A 201 -2.99 0.51 -17.65
CA GLU A 201 -3.18 1.40 -18.81
C GLU A 201 -2.95 2.87 -18.45
N ASN A 202 -3.48 3.34 -17.32
CA ASN A 202 -3.28 4.73 -16.87
C ASN A 202 -1.82 5.03 -16.51
N TRP A 203 -1.09 4.06 -15.94
CA TRP A 203 0.32 4.23 -15.61
C TRP A 203 1.21 4.29 -16.85
N LEU A 204 0.90 3.47 -17.86
CA LEU A 204 1.67 3.39 -19.10
C LEU A 204 1.56 4.64 -19.99
N LEU A 205 0.59 5.53 -19.71
CA LEU A 205 0.54 6.86 -20.35
C LEU A 205 1.71 7.77 -19.92
N TYR A 206 2.31 7.52 -18.75
CA TYR A 206 3.31 8.41 -18.15
C TYR A 206 4.67 7.76 -17.89
N PHE A 207 4.71 6.43 -17.79
CA PHE A 207 5.92 5.66 -17.51
C PHE A 207 6.07 4.51 -18.52
N PRO A 208 7.27 4.29 -19.08
CA PRO A 208 7.53 3.09 -19.86
C PRO A 208 7.48 1.85 -18.96
N ILE A 209 7.07 0.72 -19.54
CA ILE A 209 6.94 -0.55 -18.81
C ILE A 209 8.23 -0.96 -18.11
N GLY A 210 9.41 -0.66 -18.68
CA GLY A 210 10.71 -0.95 -18.09
C GLY A 210 11.04 -0.17 -16.81
N GLN A 211 10.27 0.88 -16.47
CA GLN A 211 10.34 1.59 -15.19
C GLN A 211 9.35 1.06 -14.16
N ILE A 212 8.59 0.00 -14.47
CA ILE A 212 7.60 -0.61 -13.57
C ILE A 212 7.95 -2.08 -13.35
N LEU A 213 8.28 -2.44 -12.12
CA LEU A 213 8.49 -3.83 -11.72
C LEU A 213 7.24 -4.42 -11.08
N PHE A 214 6.81 -5.58 -11.57
CA PHE A 214 5.74 -6.37 -10.98
C PHE A 214 6.32 -7.53 -10.16
N VAL A 215 6.06 -7.48 -8.85
CA VAL A 215 6.51 -8.47 -7.87
C VAL A 215 5.35 -9.40 -7.54
N SER A 216 5.58 -10.72 -7.55
CA SER A 216 4.55 -11.69 -7.19
C SER A 216 4.40 -11.77 -5.68
N GLY A 217 3.21 -11.47 -5.16
CA GLY A 217 2.88 -11.56 -3.74
C GLY A 217 2.89 -13.00 -3.24
N GLU A 218 2.54 -13.97 -4.10
CA GLU A 218 2.64 -15.41 -3.82
C GLU A 218 4.10 -15.84 -3.67
N ARG A 219 4.96 -15.49 -4.65
CA ARG A 219 6.40 -15.81 -4.57
C ARG A 219 7.09 -15.07 -3.44
N LEU A 220 6.66 -13.86 -3.08
CA LEU A 220 7.17 -13.14 -1.91
C LEU A 220 6.92 -13.90 -0.59
N ILE A 221 5.94 -14.81 -0.55
CA ILE A 221 5.66 -15.68 0.60
C ILE A 221 6.44 -16.98 0.49
N SER A 222 6.42 -17.64 -0.67
CA SER A 222 7.04 -18.97 -0.85
C SER A 222 8.57 -18.92 -1.04
N ASP A 223 9.07 -17.93 -1.77
CA ASP A 223 10.49 -17.68 -2.04
C ASP A 223 10.80 -16.16 -1.98
N PRO A 224 10.88 -15.57 -0.77
CA PRO A 224 11.18 -14.16 -0.61
C PRO A 224 12.56 -13.77 -1.16
N ALA A 225 13.55 -14.67 -1.09
CA ALA A 225 14.90 -14.37 -1.57
C ALA A 225 14.96 -14.22 -3.09
N GLY A 226 14.28 -15.11 -3.82
CA GLY A 226 14.20 -15.04 -5.28
C GLY A 226 13.53 -13.75 -5.77
N GLU A 227 12.39 -13.37 -5.17
CA GLU A 227 11.72 -12.11 -5.54
C GLU A 227 12.53 -10.87 -5.16
N LEU A 228 13.17 -10.86 -3.99
CA LEU A 228 14.05 -9.75 -3.59
C LEU A 228 15.30 -9.65 -4.47
N GLY A 229 15.77 -10.75 -5.06
CA GLY A 229 16.82 -10.73 -6.09
C GLY A 229 16.42 -9.86 -7.28
N ARG A 230 15.23 -10.12 -7.84
CA ARG A 230 14.67 -9.33 -8.97
C ARG A 230 14.50 -7.86 -8.63
N VAL A 231 14.08 -7.56 -7.41
CA VAL A 231 13.89 -6.18 -6.95
C VAL A 231 15.23 -5.46 -6.79
N GLN A 232 16.25 -6.12 -6.26
CA GLN A 232 17.59 -5.54 -6.15
C GLN A 232 18.16 -5.20 -7.54
N ASP A 233 18.06 -6.09 -8.52
CA ASP A 233 18.53 -5.82 -9.89
C ASP A 233 17.80 -4.65 -10.52
N PHE A 234 16.47 -4.63 -10.39
CA PHE A 234 15.65 -3.56 -10.94
C PHE A 234 16.01 -2.20 -10.35
N LEU A 235 16.35 -2.14 -9.06
CA LEU A 235 16.81 -0.93 -8.38
C LEU A 235 18.28 -0.60 -8.65
N GLY A 236 19.05 -1.48 -9.31
CA GLY A 236 20.49 -1.32 -9.51
C GLY A 236 21.30 -1.54 -8.23
N LEU A 237 20.74 -2.28 -7.27
CA LEU A 237 21.38 -2.61 -6.00
C LEU A 237 22.17 -3.93 -6.12
N LYS A 238 23.22 -4.06 -5.30
CA LYS A 238 23.94 -5.33 -5.15
C LYS A 238 22.99 -6.39 -4.56
N ARG A 239 23.04 -7.62 -5.05
CA ARG A 239 22.26 -8.74 -4.46
C ARG A 239 22.85 -9.17 -3.11
N ILE A 240 22.47 -8.46 -2.05
CA ILE A 240 22.89 -8.74 -0.67
C ILE A 240 21.82 -9.56 0.05
N ILE A 241 20.55 -9.23 -0.17
CA ILE A 241 19.41 -9.94 0.44
C ILE A 241 19.30 -11.32 -0.21
N THR A 242 19.42 -12.34 0.62
CA THR A 242 19.47 -13.77 0.27
C THR A 242 18.61 -14.59 1.23
N ASP A 243 18.44 -15.88 0.94
CA ASP A 243 17.77 -16.90 1.77
C ASP A 243 18.23 -16.87 3.24
N LYS A 244 19.51 -16.58 3.48
CA LYS A 244 20.10 -16.47 4.83
C LYS A 244 19.42 -15.42 5.70
N HIS A 245 18.80 -14.39 5.13
CA HIS A 245 18.13 -13.32 5.86
C HIS A 245 16.74 -13.72 6.34
N PHE A 246 16.18 -14.81 5.82
CA PHE A 246 14.82 -15.24 6.10
C PHE A 246 14.79 -16.52 6.94
N TYR A 247 13.70 -16.68 7.70
CA TYR A 247 13.30 -17.96 8.28
C TYR A 247 11.79 -18.08 8.20
N PHE A 248 11.28 -19.30 8.05
CA PHE A 248 9.84 -19.52 7.98
C PHE A 248 9.26 -19.77 9.37
N ASN A 249 8.29 -18.95 9.79
CA ASN A 249 7.61 -19.15 11.06
C ASN A 249 6.36 -20.01 10.84
N LYS A 250 6.41 -21.29 11.24
CA LYS A 250 5.30 -22.25 11.08
C LYS A 250 4.03 -21.81 11.80
N THR A 251 4.13 -21.24 12.99
CA THR A 251 2.98 -20.75 13.76
C THR A 251 2.29 -19.58 13.07
N LYS A 252 3.08 -18.71 12.44
CA LYS A 252 2.53 -17.56 11.69
C LYS A 252 2.06 -17.96 10.28
N GLY A 253 2.71 -18.95 9.65
CA GLY A 253 2.50 -19.33 8.26
C GLY A 253 3.13 -18.39 7.24
N PHE A 254 4.09 -17.56 7.65
CA PHE A 254 4.75 -16.56 6.78
C PHE A 254 6.26 -16.48 7.04
N PRO A 255 7.05 -16.07 6.03
CA PRO A 255 8.47 -15.78 6.22
C PRO A 255 8.67 -14.56 7.13
N CYS A 256 9.71 -14.61 7.95
CA CYS A 256 10.15 -13.57 8.85
C CYS A 256 11.64 -13.26 8.63
N LEU A 257 12.09 -12.08 9.06
CA LEU A 257 13.48 -11.66 8.99
C LEU A 257 14.27 -12.21 10.19
N LYS A 258 15.40 -12.88 9.94
CA LYS A 258 16.31 -13.32 11.02
C LYS A 258 16.91 -12.14 11.78
N LYS A 259 17.21 -11.05 11.07
CA LYS A 259 17.66 -9.76 11.61
C LYS A 259 16.94 -8.65 10.86
N ALA A 260 16.31 -7.75 11.60
CA ALA A 260 15.69 -6.55 11.02
C ALA A 260 16.69 -5.40 10.96
N GLU A 261 16.37 -4.39 10.15
CA GLU A 261 17.13 -3.13 10.11
C GLU A 261 17.28 -2.54 11.53
N GLY A 262 18.51 -2.31 11.98
CA GLY A 262 18.80 -1.74 13.29
C GLY A 262 18.50 -2.66 14.49
N SER A 263 18.22 -3.96 14.29
CA SER A 263 17.95 -4.91 15.38
C SER A 263 18.68 -6.25 15.16
N SER A 264 19.30 -6.76 16.22
CA SER A 264 19.88 -8.11 16.24
C SER A 264 18.84 -9.21 16.41
N LYS A 265 17.58 -8.86 16.72
CA LYS A 265 16.50 -9.82 17.00
C LYS A 265 15.72 -10.18 15.74
N PRO A 266 15.18 -11.41 15.65
CA PRO A 266 14.24 -11.79 14.60
C PRO A 266 13.01 -10.89 14.58
N HIS A 267 12.51 -10.58 13.38
CA HIS A 267 11.33 -9.76 13.18
C HIS A 267 10.31 -10.44 12.27
N CYS A 268 9.14 -10.71 12.83
CA CYS A 268 7.96 -11.09 12.07
C CYS A 268 7.01 -9.91 11.93
N LEU A 269 6.32 -9.81 10.79
CA LEU A 269 5.25 -8.84 10.61
C LEU A 269 4.17 -8.99 11.70
N GLY A 270 3.61 -7.87 12.15
CA GLY A 270 2.61 -7.85 13.22
C GLY A 270 1.31 -8.61 12.92
N LYS A 271 0.44 -8.73 13.94
CA LYS A 271 -0.85 -9.47 13.90
C LYS A 271 -1.79 -9.01 12.78
N THR A 272 -1.66 -7.77 12.32
CA THR A 272 -2.50 -7.23 11.24
C THR A 272 -2.14 -7.77 9.84
N LYS A 273 -1.04 -8.50 9.71
CA LYS A 273 -0.52 -9.08 8.47
C LYS A 273 -0.61 -10.61 8.52
N GLY A 274 -1.28 -11.20 7.52
CA GLY A 274 -1.57 -12.63 7.47
C GLY A 274 -2.84 -13.04 8.23
N ARG A 275 -3.92 -12.25 8.13
CA ARG A 275 -5.20 -12.59 8.78
C ARG A 275 -5.85 -13.78 8.05
N PRO A 276 -6.49 -14.72 8.77
CA PRO A 276 -7.25 -15.78 8.13
C PRO A 276 -8.37 -15.17 7.28
N HIS A 277 -8.58 -15.75 6.10
CA HIS A 277 -9.69 -15.40 5.23
C HIS A 277 -10.93 -16.20 5.66
N PRO A 278 -12.14 -15.62 5.57
CA PRO A 278 -13.37 -16.39 5.76
C PRO A 278 -13.46 -17.47 4.68
N GLU A 279 -14.13 -18.57 5.00
CA GLU A 279 -14.51 -19.56 3.99
C GLU A 279 -15.54 -18.93 3.04
N ILE A 280 -15.34 -19.12 1.74
CA ILE A 280 -16.21 -18.59 0.68
C ILE A 280 -16.66 -19.78 -0.14
N ASP A 281 -17.94 -19.76 -0.51
CA ASP A 281 -18.55 -20.77 -1.36
C ASP A 281 -17.75 -20.96 -2.67
N GLN A 282 -17.51 -22.23 -3.03
CA GLN A 282 -16.66 -22.57 -4.18
C GLN A 282 -17.27 -22.12 -5.51
N GLU A 283 -18.60 -22.06 -5.63
CA GLU A 283 -19.26 -21.53 -6.82
C GLU A 283 -19.00 -20.02 -6.96
N VAL A 284 -19.01 -19.28 -5.84
CA VAL A 284 -18.67 -17.86 -5.84
C VAL A 284 -17.21 -17.64 -6.22
N VAL A 285 -16.30 -18.46 -5.69
CA VAL A 285 -14.87 -18.41 -6.04
C VAL A 285 -14.67 -18.68 -7.53
N GLN A 286 -15.35 -19.68 -8.10
CA GLN A 286 -15.27 -19.99 -9.52
C GLN A 286 -15.80 -18.84 -10.39
N ARG A 287 -16.97 -18.29 -10.06
CA ARG A 287 -17.53 -17.12 -10.76
C ARG A 287 -16.59 -15.91 -10.73
N LEU A 288 -15.89 -15.69 -9.61
CA LEU A 288 -14.87 -14.64 -9.50
C LEU A 288 -13.65 -14.95 -10.39
N ARG A 289 -13.17 -16.20 -10.43
CA ARG A 289 -12.09 -16.62 -11.33
C ARG A 289 -12.46 -16.38 -12.79
N ASP A 290 -13.63 -16.83 -13.21
CA ASP A 290 -14.12 -16.65 -14.57
C ASP A 290 -14.24 -15.17 -14.94
N PHE A 291 -14.67 -14.32 -14.00
CA PHE A 291 -14.73 -12.87 -14.18
C PHE A 291 -13.34 -12.24 -14.35
N TYR A 292 -12.35 -12.63 -13.53
CA TYR A 292 -11.01 -12.02 -13.58
C TYR A 292 -10.12 -12.56 -14.70
N ARG A 293 -10.33 -13.81 -15.13
CA ARG A 293 -9.53 -14.49 -16.16
C ARG A 293 -9.22 -13.62 -17.40
N PRO A 294 -10.19 -12.99 -18.09
CA PRO A 294 -9.87 -12.16 -19.26
C PRO A 294 -8.99 -10.95 -18.91
N PHE A 295 -9.17 -10.36 -17.73
CA PHE A 295 -8.36 -9.23 -17.27
C PHE A 295 -6.96 -9.66 -16.86
N ASN A 296 -6.82 -10.84 -16.25
CA ASN A 296 -5.55 -11.42 -15.86
C ASN A 296 -4.72 -11.76 -17.10
N MET A 297 -5.32 -12.42 -18.10
CA MET A 297 -4.65 -12.71 -19.38
C MET A 297 -4.15 -11.44 -20.07
N LYS A 298 -4.98 -10.38 -20.09
CA LYS A 298 -4.56 -9.06 -20.59
C LYS A 298 -3.38 -8.50 -19.78
N PHE A 299 -3.44 -8.61 -18.46
CA PHE A 299 -2.35 -8.15 -17.59
C PHE A 299 -1.05 -8.93 -17.81
N TYR A 300 -1.12 -10.25 -18.01
CA TYR A 300 0.05 -11.08 -18.33
C TYR A 300 0.69 -10.66 -19.65
N GLN A 301 -0.14 -10.40 -20.68
CA GLN A 301 0.34 -9.88 -21.96
C GLN A 301 1.00 -8.50 -21.81
N MET A 302 0.38 -7.58 -21.07
CA MET A 302 0.91 -6.23 -20.85
C MET A 302 2.25 -6.22 -20.08
N THR A 303 2.42 -7.17 -19.16
CA THR A 303 3.62 -7.27 -18.32
C THR A 303 4.68 -8.22 -18.88
N GLY A 304 4.33 -9.05 -19.87
CA GLY A 304 5.19 -10.11 -20.39
C GLY A 304 5.47 -11.21 -19.36
N HIS A 305 4.59 -11.38 -18.36
CA HIS A 305 4.79 -12.35 -17.27
C HIS A 305 3.47 -12.98 -16.83
N ASP A 306 3.45 -14.31 -16.78
CA ASP A 306 2.34 -15.07 -16.21
C ASP A 306 2.56 -15.27 -14.70
N PHE A 307 1.59 -14.84 -13.90
CA PHE A 307 1.62 -14.94 -12.44
C PHE A 307 0.95 -16.21 -11.89
N GLY A 308 0.35 -17.05 -12.76
CA GLY A 308 -0.21 -18.34 -12.40
C GLY A 308 -1.49 -18.27 -11.56
N TRP A 309 -2.37 -17.29 -11.81
CA TRP A 309 -3.66 -17.19 -11.10
C TRP A 309 -4.82 -17.94 -11.79
N ASP A 310 -4.62 -18.45 -13.01
CA ASP A 310 -5.68 -18.96 -13.91
C ASP A 310 -5.40 -20.35 -14.50
#